data_AF-A0AB34SR24-F1
#
_entry.id   AF-A0AB34SR24-F1
#
_cell.length_a   1.000
_cell.length_b   1.000
_cell.length_c   1.000
_cell.angle_alpha   90.00
_cell.angle_beta   90.00
_cell.angle_gamma   90.00
#
_symmetry.space_group_name_H-M   'P 1'
#
loop_
_entity.id
_entity.type
_entity.pdbx_description
1 polymer ?
#
loop_
_entity_poly.entity_id
_entity_poly.type
_entity_poly.pdbx_seq_one_letter_code
_entity_poly.pdbx_strand_id
1 'polypeptide(L)'
;MSAFGAPHTEAASGEGDEVQSGLRAADDPQATVQVAVTAARPPRAKPVPRRRAAHTSDASPAGQVDLCTLGYSQQQQEKIKLKARSTVAQHHEALIGHGFTRAQIVALSQHPAALGTVAVKYQVMIAALPEATHEDIVGVGKQWSGARALEALLTVSGELRGPPLQLDTGQLLKIAKRGGVTAVEAVHAWRNALTGAPLNLTPDQVVAIASNIGGKQALETVQLLLPVLCEQHGLTPDQVVAIASNGGGKQALETVQRLLPVLCKDHGLTPAQVVAIANHDGGKQALETVQRLLPVLCKDHGLTPAQVVAIASNGGGKQALETVEQLLPVLCKDHGLTPDQVVAIANHDGGKPALETVQRLLPVLCQELGLTPDQVVAIASNIGGKQALETVQRLLPVLCEQHGLTPDQVVAIASNGGGKQALETVQRLLPVLCQELGLTPAQVVAIASNIGGKQALETVQRLLPVLCEQHGLTPEQVVAIASPR
;
A
#
# COMPACT_ATOMS: atom_id res chain seq x y z
N MET A 1 -35.62 0.51 -22.93
CA MET A 1 -36.25 1.23 -21.79
C MET A 1 -35.91 0.48 -20.52
N SER A 2 -35.28 1.19 -19.57
CA SER A 2 -34.99 0.86 -18.16
C SER A 2 -34.09 -0.37 -17.91
N ALA A 3 -32.80 -0.27 -17.55
CA ALA A 3 -32.06 0.55 -16.58
C ALA A 3 -32.52 0.34 -15.12
N PHE A 4 -31.80 -0.53 -14.40
CA PHE A 4 -31.75 -0.55 -12.93
C PHE A 4 -30.33 -0.91 -12.51
N GLY A 5 -29.63 0.06 -11.92
CA GLY A 5 -28.31 -0.08 -11.34
C GLY A 5 -28.38 -0.70 -9.94
N ALA A 6 -27.38 -1.51 -9.61
CA ALA A 6 -27.12 -1.98 -8.26
C ALA A 6 -25.93 -1.21 -7.67
N PRO A 7 -25.95 -0.84 -6.37
CA PRO A 7 -24.89 -0.06 -5.76
C PRO A 7 -23.69 -0.93 -5.40
N HIS A 8 -22.49 -0.37 -5.60
CA HIS A 8 -21.23 -0.94 -5.15
C HIS A 8 -21.11 -0.85 -3.63
N THR A 9 -20.94 -2.00 -2.98
CA THR A 9 -20.61 -2.10 -1.56
C THR A 9 -19.13 -1.82 -1.35
N GLU A 10 -18.87 -0.83 -0.51
CA GLU A 10 -17.55 -0.34 -0.08
C GLU A 10 -16.84 -1.44 0.74
N ALA A 11 -15.82 -2.06 0.15
CA ALA A 11 -14.92 -2.96 0.85
C ALA A 11 -13.85 -2.14 1.57
N ALA A 12 -13.83 -2.22 2.90
CA ALA A 12 -12.84 -1.60 3.75
C ALA A 12 -11.41 -2.04 3.36
N SER A 13 -10.65 -1.14 2.74
CA SER A 13 -9.22 -1.29 2.49
C SER A 13 -8.47 -1.14 3.82
N GLY A 14 -8.07 -2.28 4.38
CA GLY A 14 -7.22 -2.37 5.56
C GLY A 14 -5.83 -1.80 5.33
N GLU A 15 -5.28 -1.22 6.39
CA GLU A 15 -3.90 -0.76 6.53
C GLU A 15 -2.91 -1.85 6.10
N GLY A 16 -2.14 -1.56 5.05
CA GLY A 16 -1.06 -2.41 4.56
C GLY A 16 0.17 -1.57 4.20
N ASP A 17 1.22 -1.72 5.01
CA ASP A 17 2.64 -1.46 4.74
C ASP A 17 3.12 -0.04 4.35
N GLU A 18 3.28 0.82 5.38
CA GLU A 18 4.33 1.85 5.44
C GLU A 18 5.71 1.20 5.69
N VAL A 19 6.28 0.42 4.76
CA VAL A 19 7.73 0.12 4.79
C VAL A 19 8.30 -0.07 3.39
N GLN A 20 9.38 0.67 3.11
CA GLN A 20 10.32 0.56 1.98
C GLN A 20 9.94 1.27 0.66
N SER A 21 10.33 2.54 0.56
CA SER A 21 10.81 3.14 -0.70
C SER A 21 11.81 4.24 -0.38
N GLY A 22 13.00 3.82 0.07
CA GLY A 22 14.18 4.65 0.01
C GLY A 22 15.12 4.00 -0.99
N LEU A 23 15.24 4.54 -2.20
CA LEU A 23 16.44 4.48 -3.05
C LEU A 23 16.33 5.47 -4.23
N ARG A 24 17.14 6.52 -4.09
CA ARG A 24 17.71 7.56 -4.97
C ARG A 24 17.44 7.54 -6.49
N ALA A 25 17.34 8.77 -7.02
CA ALA A 25 18.05 9.21 -8.25
C ALA A 25 18.38 10.71 -8.14
N ALA A 26 19.67 11.04 -8.11
CA ALA A 26 20.19 12.36 -8.41
C ALA A 26 21.66 12.18 -8.84
N ASP A 27 21.86 12.02 -10.14
CA ASP A 27 23.15 12.21 -10.80
C ASP A 27 22.97 13.41 -11.73
N ASP A 28 23.76 14.45 -11.49
CA ASP A 28 24.36 15.25 -12.57
C ASP A 28 25.64 15.92 -12.04
N PRO A 29 26.74 15.96 -12.82
CA PRO A 29 28.07 16.22 -12.32
C PRO A 29 28.45 17.71 -12.46
N GLN A 30 29.14 18.26 -11.46
CA GLN A 30 29.92 19.48 -11.65
C GLN A 30 31.42 19.21 -11.48
N ALA A 31 32.12 19.51 -12.58
CA ALA A 31 33.56 19.47 -12.74
C ALA A 31 34.29 20.37 -11.74
N THR A 32 35.37 19.85 -11.14
CA THR A 32 36.41 20.68 -10.54
C THR A 32 37.78 20.18 -10.95
N VAL A 33 38.53 21.11 -11.53
CA VAL A 33 39.88 20.97 -12.10
C VAL A 33 40.89 20.74 -10.98
N GLN A 34 41.70 19.68 -11.13
CA GLN A 34 42.91 19.47 -10.33
C GLN A 34 44.04 20.37 -10.82
N VAL A 35 44.73 21.06 -9.89
CA VAL A 35 46.11 21.47 -10.08
C VAL A 35 46.89 21.13 -8.81
N ALA A 36 47.93 20.31 -8.99
CA ALA A 36 48.89 19.91 -7.98
C ALA A 36 50.00 20.96 -7.85
N VAL A 37 50.46 21.23 -6.61
CA VAL A 37 51.83 21.72 -6.36
C VAL A 37 52.38 21.09 -5.08
N THR A 38 53.66 20.73 -5.19
CA THR A 38 54.54 19.87 -4.40
C THR A 38 55.23 20.54 -3.19
N ALA A 39 55.90 19.68 -2.39
CA ALA A 39 57.11 19.92 -1.57
C ALA A 39 56.89 20.52 -0.15
N ALA A 40 57.65 20.20 0.90
CA ALA A 40 58.68 19.20 1.19
C ALA A 40 58.87 19.14 2.73
N ARG A 41 59.39 18.00 3.23
CA ARG A 41 59.83 17.78 4.63
C ARG A 41 61.37 17.87 4.70
N PRO A 42 62.00 18.20 5.84
CA PRO A 42 62.79 17.18 6.60
C PRO A 42 62.91 17.48 8.14
N PRO A 43 63.80 16.86 8.95
CA PRO A 43 63.62 15.52 9.53
C PRO A 43 63.87 15.35 11.07
N ARG A 44 63.43 14.19 11.59
CA ARG A 44 63.88 13.34 12.74
C ARG A 44 64.34 13.93 14.09
N ALA A 45 63.68 13.49 15.18
CA ALA A 45 64.29 12.77 16.33
C ALA A 45 63.22 12.17 17.29
N LYS A 46 63.50 10.99 17.87
CA LYS A 46 62.84 10.33 19.02
C LYS A 46 63.93 9.47 19.71
N PRO A 47 63.77 8.95 20.95
CA PRO A 47 62.89 9.35 22.06
C PRO A 47 63.58 9.28 23.46
N VAL A 48 63.01 9.89 24.51
CA VAL A 48 63.25 9.50 25.93
C VAL A 48 61.95 9.71 26.74
N PRO A 49 61.55 8.79 27.63
CA PRO A 49 60.22 8.79 28.26
C PRO A 49 60.24 9.51 29.60
N ARG A 50 59.17 10.25 29.94
CA ARG A 50 58.85 10.54 31.35
C ARG A 50 57.41 10.99 31.56
N ARG A 51 56.77 10.22 32.45
CA ARG A 51 55.74 10.57 33.45
C ARG A 51 54.36 11.04 32.96
N ARG A 52 53.38 10.18 33.28
CA ARG A 52 51.99 10.51 33.58
C ARG A 52 51.90 11.83 34.35
N ALA A 53 51.25 12.81 33.74
CA ALA A 53 50.56 13.88 34.44
C ALA A 53 49.08 13.76 34.06
N ALA A 54 48.24 13.70 35.08
CA ALA A 54 46.79 13.68 34.95
C ALA A 54 46.34 14.94 34.23
N HIS A 55 45.84 14.79 33.01
CA HIS A 55 45.02 15.83 32.39
C HIS A 55 43.57 15.50 32.70
N THR A 56 43.02 16.33 33.58
CA THR A 56 41.61 16.63 33.73
C THR A 56 40.95 16.69 32.35
N SER A 57 40.18 15.67 32.00
CA SER A 57 39.24 15.74 30.90
C SER A 57 38.10 16.65 31.34
N ASP A 58 38.25 17.95 31.05
CA ASP A 58 37.12 18.85 30.96
C ASP A 58 36.46 18.62 29.58
N ALA A 59 35.81 17.47 29.48
CA ALA A 59 34.86 17.19 28.41
C ALA A 59 33.49 17.31 29.07
N SER A 60 32.94 18.52 29.04
CA SER A 60 31.52 18.75 29.37
C SER A 60 30.66 17.77 28.55
N PRO A 61 29.93 16.82 29.17
CA PRO A 61 28.91 16.09 28.45
C PRO A 61 27.74 17.06 28.32
N ALA A 62 27.50 17.59 27.12
CA ALA A 62 26.23 18.25 26.83
C ALA A 62 25.11 17.27 27.22
N GLY A 63 24.37 17.61 28.28
CA GLY A 63 23.46 16.71 28.98
C GLY A 63 22.55 15.95 28.01
N GLN A 64 22.78 14.65 27.89
CA GLN A 64 21.83 13.78 27.21
C GLN A 64 20.56 13.79 28.05
N VAL A 65 19.51 14.41 27.53
CA VAL A 65 18.22 14.45 28.19
C VAL A 65 17.67 13.03 28.26
N ASP A 66 17.60 12.50 29.48
CA ASP A 66 17.00 11.19 29.75
C ASP A 66 15.49 11.35 29.92
N LEU A 67 14.74 10.89 28.92
CA LEU A 67 13.28 10.99 28.89
C LEU A 67 12.60 9.99 29.83
N CYS A 68 13.33 9.03 30.39
CA CYS A 68 12.82 8.13 31.43
C CYS A 68 12.30 8.92 32.65
N THR A 69 12.94 10.06 32.94
CA THR A 69 12.51 10.99 34.01
C THR A 69 11.13 11.62 33.75
N LEU A 70 10.68 11.65 32.49
CA LEU A 70 9.36 12.14 32.06
C LEU A 70 8.34 10.99 31.85
N GLY A 71 8.70 9.78 32.30
CA GLY A 71 7.85 8.59 32.25
C GLY A 71 7.81 7.88 30.90
N TYR A 72 8.76 8.15 29.99
CA TYR A 72 8.92 7.36 28.77
C TYR A 72 9.58 6.01 29.09
N SER A 73 9.14 4.93 28.47
CA SER A 73 9.84 3.64 28.57
C SER A 73 11.16 3.68 27.81
N GLN A 74 12.10 2.81 28.16
CA GLN A 74 13.37 2.69 27.44
C GLN A 74 13.14 2.41 25.94
N GLN A 75 12.20 1.53 25.60
CA GLN A 75 11.83 1.24 24.22
C GLN A 75 11.29 2.48 23.48
N GLN A 76 10.53 3.35 24.15
CA GLN A 76 10.04 4.60 23.57
C GLN A 76 11.19 5.59 23.35
N GLN A 77 12.10 5.71 24.31
CA GLN A 77 13.27 6.59 24.22
C GLN A 77 14.26 6.18 23.12
N GLU A 78 14.42 4.89 22.88
CA GLU A 78 15.24 4.35 21.79
C GLU A 78 14.66 4.65 20.40
N LYS A 79 13.32 4.73 20.28
CA LYS A 79 12.64 5.16 19.05
C LYS A 79 12.80 6.65 18.75
N ILE A 80 13.12 7.48 19.75
CA ILE A 80 13.34 8.92 19.58
C ILE A 80 14.80 9.20 19.25
N LYS A 81 15.04 9.85 18.10
CA LYS A 81 16.38 10.30 17.69
C LYS A 81 17.00 11.19 18.79
N LEU A 82 18.27 10.95 19.11
CA LEU A 82 19.01 11.69 20.15
C LEU A 82 18.83 13.22 20.08
N LYS A 83 18.92 13.80 18.88
CA LYS A 83 18.77 15.24 18.64
C LYS A 83 17.34 15.78 18.89
N ALA A 84 16.33 14.92 18.85
CA ALA A 84 14.93 15.29 19.10
C ALA A 84 14.55 15.22 20.58
N ARG A 85 15.37 14.57 21.43
CA ARG A 85 15.05 14.33 22.85
C ARG A 85 14.91 15.63 23.65
N SER A 86 15.75 16.63 23.38
CA SER A 86 15.62 17.94 24.01
C SER A 86 14.32 18.63 23.64
N THR A 87 13.92 18.60 22.37
CA THR A 87 12.64 19.15 21.88
C THR A 87 11.44 18.42 22.48
N VAL A 88 11.51 17.09 22.62
CA VAL A 88 10.47 16.30 23.28
C VAL A 88 10.34 16.73 24.74
N ALA A 89 11.44 16.81 25.49
CA ALA A 89 11.40 17.25 26.88
C ALA A 89 10.88 18.69 27.03
N GLN A 90 11.29 19.60 26.14
CA GLN A 90 10.86 20.99 26.13
C GLN A 90 9.34 21.14 25.97
N HIS A 91 8.70 20.31 25.16
CA HIS A 91 7.26 20.40 24.87
C HIS A 91 6.42 19.34 25.58
N HIS A 92 7.04 18.47 26.40
CA HIS A 92 6.38 17.34 27.04
C HIS A 92 5.16 17.74 27.86
N GLU A 93 5.33 18.66 28.81
CA GLU A 93 4.26 19.06 29.73
C GLU A 93 3.05 19.63 28.99
N ALA A 94 3.29 20.49 27.99
CA ALA A 94 2.23 21.06 27.17
C ALA A 94 1.48 19.98 26.38
N LEU A 95 2.19 19.05 25.75
CA LEU A 95 1.57 17.97 24.96
C LEU A 95 0.78 17.00 25.84
N ILE A 96 1.29 16.62 27.02
CA ILE A 96 0.53 15.81 27.98
C ILE A 96 -0.69 16.59 28.49
N GLY A 97 -0.55 17.89 28.76
CA GLY A 97 -1.65 18.77 29.18
C GLY A 97 -2.77 18.87 28.14
N HIS A 98 -2.44 18.76 26.85
CA HIS A 98 -3.40 18.69 25.75
C HIS A 98 -4.02 17.29 25.56
N GLY A 99 -3.61 16.30 26.35
CA GLY A 99 -4.13 14.93 26.33
C GLY A 99 -3.38 13.96 25.40
N PHE A 100 -2.25 14.35 24.81
CA PHE A 100 -1.46 13.43 23.99
C PHE A 100 -0.82 12.34 24.84
N THR A 101 -0.82 11.11 24.33
CA THR A 101 -0.11 10.00 24.96
C THR A 101 1.39 10.07 24.67
N ARG A 102 2.22 9.43 25.50
CA ARG A 102 3.66 9.32 25.24
C ARG A 102 3.96 8.61 23.91
N ALA A 103 3.13 7.65 23.52
CA ALA A 103 3.26 6.97 22.22
C ALA A 103 3.01 7.93 21.05
N GLN A 104 1.99 8.79 21.15
CA GLN A 104 1.72 9.83 20.16
C GLN A 104 2.87 10.85 20.09
N ILE A 105 3.43 11.26 21.23
CA ILE A 105 4.59 12.18 21.25
C ILE A 105 5.83 11.53 20.59
N VAL A 106 6.06 10.23 20.81
CA VAL A 106 7.12 9.48 20.13
C VAL A 106 6.90 9.50 18.61
N ALA A 107 5.67 9.24 18.14
CA ALA A 107 5.35 9.30 16.71
C ALA A 107 5.57 10.70 16.13
N LEU A 108 5.11 11.74 16.83
CA LEU A 108 5.26 13.13 16.42
C LEU A 108 6.74 13.57 16.36
N SER A 109 7.58 13.00 17.24
CA SER A 109 9.03 13.29 17.28
C SER A 109 9.81 12.86 16.02
N GLN A 110 9.19 12.07 15.12
CA GLN A 110 9.77 11.76 13.81
C GLN A 110 10.10 13.04 13.03
N HIS A 111 9.31 14.10 13.22
CA HIS A 111 9.54 15.44 12.69
C HIS A 111 9.48 16.51 13.81
N PRO A 112 10.62 16.81 14.46
CA PRO A 112 10.65 17.59 15.71
C PRO A 112 9.98 18.97 15.66
N ALA A 113 9.94 19.63 14.50
CA ALA A 113 9.26 20.91 14.34
C ALA A 113 7.77 20.85 14.71
N ALA A 114 7.11 19.71 14.45
CA ALA A 114 5.71 19.55 14.73
C ALA A 114 5.41 19.49 16.24
N LEU A 115 6.36 19.07 17.08
CA LEU A 115 6.19 19.04 18.54
C LEU A 115 5.90 20.44 19.08
N GLY A 116 6.70 21.42 18.66
CA GLY A 116 6.51 22.81 19.05
C GLY A 116 5.25 23.41 18.46
N THR A 117 4.99 23.19 17.17
CA THR A 117 3.78 23.68 16.49
C THR A 117 2.51 23.18 17.18
N VAL A 118 2.42 21.88 17.47
CA VAL A 118 1.25 21.30 18.16
C VAL A 118 1.17 21.79 19.59
N ALA A 119 2.27 21.77 20.36
CA ALA A 119 2.26 22.22 21.75
C ALA A 119 1.74 23.66 21.92
N VAL A 120 2.11 24.56 21.01
CA VAL A 120 1.74 25.97 21.06
C VAL A 120 0.36 26.22 20.46
N LYS A 121 0.04 25.60 19.32
CA LYS A 121 -1.16 25.94 18.52
C LYS A 121 -2.32 24.96 18.68
N TYR A 122 -2.22 23.97 19.57
CA TYR A 122 -3.24 22.92 19.75
C TYR A 122 -4.67 23.46 19.87
N GLN A 123 -4.91 24.44 20.72
CA GLN A 123 -6.25 25.01 20.91
C GLN A 123 -6.79 25.67 19.65
N VAL A 124 -5.92 26.34 18.89
CA VAL A 124 -6.27 26.91 17.58
C VAL A 124 -6.55 25.81 16.56
N MET A 125 -5.82 24.70 16.61
CA MET A 125 -6.06 23.54 15.74
C MET A 125 -7.41 22.90 15.99
N ILE A 126 -7.80 22.68 17.23
CA ILE A 126 -9.11 22.10 17.56
C ILE A 126 -10.26 23.04 17.15
N ALA A 127 -10.07 24.36 17.27
CA ALA A 127 -11.05 25.33 16.77
C ALA A 127 -11.14 25.35 15.24
N ALA A 128 -10.01 25.29 14.53
CA ALA A 128 -9.95 25.33 13.07
C ALA A 128 -10.28 23.98 12.42
N LEU A 129 -10.17 22.87 13.14
CA LEU A 129 -10.45 21.51 12.69
C LEU A 129 -11.38 20.83 13.69
N PRO A 130 -12.67 21.21 13.73
CA PRO A 130 -13.65 20.52 14.56
C PRO A 130 -13.66 19.04 14.23
N GLU A 131 -13.79 18.18 15.24
CA GLU A 131 -13.79 16.71 15.14
C GLU A 131 -12.43 16.05 14.89
N ALA A 132 -11.34 16.82 14.73
CA ALA A 132 -10.00 16.24 14.62
C ALA A 132 -9.58 15.56 15.92
N THR A 133 -9.16 14.29 15.82
CA THR A 133 -8.63 13.54 16.96
C THR A 133 -7.14 13.80 17.17
N HIS A 134 -6.60 13.43 18.33
CA HIS A 134 -5.15 13.42 18.56
C HIS A 134 -4.40 12.57 17.53
N GLU A 135 -4.98 11.44 17.13
CA GLU A 135 -4.39 10.56 16.10
C GLU A 135 -4.35 11.23 14.73
N ASP A 136 -5.35 12.04 14.37
CA ASP A 136 -5.34 12.79 13.12
C ASP A 136 -4.25 13.85 13.09
N ILE A 137 -4.13 14.63 14.18
CA ILE A 137 -3.10 15.66 14.32
C ILE A 137 -1.71 15.03 14.30
N VAL A 138 -1.52 13.91 15.00
CA VAL A 138 -0.26 13.14 14.96
C VAL A 138 -0.02 12.58 13.56
N GLY A 139 -1.06 12.08 12.90
CA GLY A 139 -1.02 11.54 11.55
C GLY A 139 -0.50 12.53 10.51
N VAL A 140 -0.89 13.80 10.61
CA VAL A 140 -0.35 14.91 9.79
C VAL A 140 1.03 15.34 10.31
N GLY A 141 1.18 15.54 11.62
CA GLY A 141 2.39 16.05 12.25
C GLY A 141 3.62 15.15 12.06
N LYS A 142 3.43 13.83 11.98
CA LYS A 142 4.49 12.84 11.73
C LYS A 142 5.02 12.84 10.29
N GLN A 143 4.46 13.64 9.38
CA GLN A 143 4.87 13.68 7.98
C GLN A 143 6.03 14.66 7.77
N TRP A 144 6.73 14.55 6.64
CA TRP A 144 7.92 15.35 6.35
C TRP A 144 7.67 16.86 6.46
N SER A 145 6.52 17.33 5.95
CA SER A 145 6.06 18.71 6.01
C SER A 145 5.01 18.93 7.11
N GLY A 146 4.88 18.02 8.07
CA GLY A 146 3.73 17.94 8.98
C GLY A 146 3.45 19.23 9.75
N ALA A 147 4.48 19.83 10.36
CA ALA A 147 4.37 21.11 11.07
C ALA A 147 3.81 22.22 10.15
N ARG A 148 4.38 22.35 8.95
CA ARG A 148 3.96 23.37 7.97
C ARG A 148 2.58 23.08 7.38
N ALA A 149 2.23 21.81 7.21
CA ALA A 149 0.91 21.40 6.72
C ALA A 149 -0.18 21.73 7.75
N LEU A 150 0.07 21.47 9.03
CA LEU A 150 -0.83 21.88 10.12
C LEU A 150 -0.98 23.41 10.14
N GLU A 151 0.10 24.16 10.01
CA GLU A 151 0.02 25.63 9.95
C GLU A 151 -0.76 26.12 8.74
N ALA A 152 -0.52 25.55 7.55
CA ALA A 152 -1.29 25.91 6.36
C ALA A 152 -2.78 25.65 6.57
N LEU A 153 -3.16 24.51 7.16
CA LEU A 153 -4.57 24.23 7.50
C LEU A 153 -5.18 25.30 8.41
N LEU A 154 -4.43 25.78 9.42
CA LEU A 154 -4.91 26.87 10.28
C LEU A 154 -5.19 28.15 9.48
N THR A 155 -4.40 28.42 8.45
CA THR A 155 -4.56 29.60 7.59
C THR A 155 -5.72 29.46 6.60
N VAL A 156 -5.87 28.30 5.95
CA VAL A 156 -6.74 28.18 4.76
C VAL A 156 -8.03 27.37 4.99
N SER A 157 -8.16 26.64 6.09
CA SER A 157 -9.29 25.72 6.31
C SER A 157 -10.66 26.41 6.34
N GLY A 158 -10.73 27.65 6.82
CA GLY A 158 -11.97 28.44 6.80
C GLY A 158 -12.46 28.70 5.37
N GLU A 159 -11.56 29.06 4.46
CA GLU A 159 -11.89 29.28 3.06
C GLU A 159 -12.20 27.97 2.32
N LEU A 160 -11.46 26.90 2.62
CA LEU A 160 -11.67 25.58 2.01
C LEU A 160 -12.99 24.92 2.41
N ARG A 161 -13.55 25.27 3.58
CA ARG A 161 -14.90 24.90 4.00
C ARG A 161 -16.00 25.69 3.30
N GLY A 162 -15.66 26.83 2.73
CA GLY A 162 -16.58 27.61 1.90
C GLY A 162 -16.66 27.08 0.46
N PRO A 163 -17.55 27.65 -0.36
CA PRO A 163 -17.56 27.37 -1.80
C PRO A 163 -16.21 27.76 -2.45
N PRO A 164 -15.79 27.04 -3.51
CA PRO A 164 -16.56 26.00 -4.21
C PRO A 164 -16.35 24.58 -3.67
N LEU A 165 -15.39 24.35 -2.78
CA LEU A 165 -14.96 22.99 -2.40
C LEU A 165 -15.73 22.41 -1.21
N GLN A 166 -16.08 23.22 -0.22
CA GLN A 166 -16.86 22.79 0.96
C GLN A 166 -16.26 21.56 1.67
N LEU A 167 -14.93 21.55 1.82
CA LEU A 167 -14.21 20.39 2.36
C LEU A 167 -14.50 20.18 3.84
N ASP A 168 -14.76 18.94 4.24
CA ASP A 168 -14.88 18.58 5.65
C ASP A 168 -13.50 18.44 6.35
N THR A 169 -13.50 18.31 7.68
CA THR A 169 -12.27 18.17 8.47
C THR A 169 -11.48 16.93 8.07
N GLY A 170 -12.14 15.80 7.78
CA GLY A 170 -11.49 14.56 7.36
C GLY A 170 -10.78 14.70 6.01
N GLN A 171 -11.40 15.36 5.04
CA GLN A 171 -10.82 15.65 3.73
C GLN A 171 -9.59 16.58 3.85
N LEU A 172 -9.68 17.63 4.66
CA LEU A 172 -8.57 18.54 4.93
C LEU A 172 -7.36 17.81 5.56
N LEU A 173 -7.63 16.97 6.56
CA LEU A 173 -6.62 16.15 7.23
C LEU A 173 -6.01 15.12 6.27
N LYS A 174 -6.82 14.51 5.39
CA LYS A 174 -6.36 13.55 4.38
C LYS A 174 -5.39 14.19 3.38
N ILE A 175 -5.72 15.38 2.87
CA ILE A 175 -4.84 16.16 1.97
C ILE A 175 -3.55 16.53 2.69
N ALA A 176 -3.62 17.07 3.91
CA ALA A 176 -2.43 17.48 4.66
C ALA A 176 -1.52 16.29 5.03
N LYS A 177 -2.11 15.16 5.42
CA LYS A 177 -1.40 13.93 5.78
C LYS A 177 -0.69 13.30 4.59
N ARG A 178 -1.35 13.20 3.43
CA ARG A 178 -0.79 12.46 2.29
C ARG A 178 -0.10 13.35 1.26
N GLY A 179 -0.63 14.54 0.99
CA GLY A 179 -0.10 15.50 0.03
C GLY A 179 0.81 16.57 0.62
N GLY A 180 0.78 16.75 1.94
CA GLY A 180 1.61 17.72 2.66
C GLY A 180 1.21 19.17 2.40
N VAL A 181 2.08 20.08 2.85
CA VAL A 181 1.82 21.53 2.80
C VAL A 181 1.57 22.04 1.38
N THR A 182 2.33 21.53 0.41
CA THR A 182 2.21 21.98 -0.99
C THR A 182 0.88 21.60 -1.62
N ALA A 183 0.28 20.47 -1.21
CA ALA A 183 -1.03 20.07 -1.70
C ALA A 183 -2.13 20.92 -1.08
N VAL A 184 -2.06 21.19 0.23
CA VAL A 184 -3.01 22.09 0.92
C VAL A 184 -3.02 23.48 0.27
N GLU A 185 -1.84 24.07 0.07
CA GLU A 185 -1.69 25.37 -0.59
C GLU A 185 -2.20 25.35 -2.04
N ALA A 186 -1.92 24.27 -2.79
CA ALA A 186 -2.36 24.14 -4.17
C ALA A 186 -3.89 24.03 -4.30
N VAL A 187 -4.53 23.21 -3.45
CA VAL A 187 -5.99 23.08 -3.40
C VAL A 187 -6.63 24.42 -3.08
N HIS A 188 -6.08 25.17 -2.12
CA HIS A 188 -6.56 26.51 -1.77
C HIS A 188 -6.38 27.52 -2.90
N ALA A 189 -5.19 27.56 -3.51
CA ALA A 189 -4.86 28.50 -4.58
C ALA A 189 -5.66 28.25 -5.87
N TRP A 190 -5.94 26.99 -6.19
CA TRP A 190 -6.59 26.60 -7.45
C TRP A 190 -8.06 26.20 -7.29
N ARG A 191 -8.68 26.39 -6.12
CA ARG A 191 -10.06 25.96 -5.81
C ARG A 191 -11.10 26.33 -6.88
N ASN A 192 -11.00 27.54 -7.43
CA ASN A 192 -11.93 28.03 -8.45
C ASN A 192 -11.59 27.50 -9.84
N ALA A 193 -10.30 27.35 -10.15
CA ALA A 193 -9.85 26.84 -11.45
C ALA A 193 -10.17 25.34 -11.59
N LEU A 194 -9.97 24.56 -10.52
CA LEU A 194 -10.23 23.13 -10.51
C LEU A 194 -11.73 22.79 -10.65
N THR A 195 -12.60 23.58 -10.01
CA THR A 195 -14.06 23.35 -10.04
C THR A 195 -14.76 24.08 -11.18
N GLY A 196 -14.10 25.05 -11.82
CA GLY A 196 -14.61 25.79 -12.98
C GLY A 196 -14.33 25.10 -14.32
N ALA A 197 -14.96 25.62 -15.38
CA ALA A 197 -14.67 25.20 -16.74
C ALA A 197 -13.20 25.51 -17.13
N PRO A 198 -12.53 24.64 -17.92
CA PRO A 198 -13.07 23.42 -18.54
C PRO A 198 -13.02 22.17 -17.65
N LEU A 199 -12.42 22.25 -16.47
CA LEU A 199 -12.07 21.07 -15.66
C LEU A 199 -13.28 20.48 -14.92
N ASN A 200 -14.11 21.33 -14.33
CA ASN A 200 -15.35 20.95 -13.62
C ASN A 200 -15.16 19.79 -12.62
N LEU A 201 -14.02 19.74 -11.93
CA LEU A 201 -13.74 18.67 -10.97
C LEU A 201 -14.65 18.80 -9.76
N THR A 202 -15.12 17.66 -9.25
CA THR A 202 -15.84 17.65 -7.97
C THR A 202 -14.85 17.82 -6.81
N PRO A 203 -15.32 18.29 -5.64
CA PRO A 203 -14.48 18.36 -4.45
C PRO A 203 -13.80 17.01 -4.11
N ASP A 204 -14.53 15.90 -4.25
CA ASP A 204 -14.00 14.56 -3.99
C ASP A 204 -12.88 14.18 -4.97
N GLN A 205 -13.01 14.54 -6.24
CA GLN A 205 -11.95 14.33 -7.24
C GLN A 205 -10.70 15.17 -6.92
N VAL A 206 -10.88 16.42 -6.50
CA VAL A 206 -9.78 17.28 -6.05
C VAL A 206 -9.08 16.67 -4.84
N VAL A 207 -9.84 16.18 -3.85
CA VAL A 207 -9.31 15.51 -2.66
C VAL A 207 -8.55 14.24 -3.05
N ALA A 208 -9.09 13.41 -3.94
CA ALA A 208 -8.46 12.18 -4.40
C ALA A 208 -7.09 12.43 -5.06
N ILE A 209 -7.01 13.43 -5.96
CA ILE A 209 -5.75 13.81 -6.62
C ILE A 209 -4.76 14.41 -5.61
N ALA A 210 -5.22 15.32 -4.75
CA ALA A 210 -4.37 16.04 -3.81
C ALA A 210 -3.81 15.16 -2.68
N SER A 211 -4.52 14.09 -2.31
CA SER A 211 -4.21 13.21 -1.18
C SER A 211 -3.17 12.14 -1.51
N ASN A 212 -2.12 12.50 -2.24
CA ASN A 212 -1.04 11.62 -2.66
C ASN A 212 0.32 12.34 -2.61
N ILE A 213 1.42 11.59 -2.54
CA ILE A 213 2.77 12.15 -2.66
C ILE A 213 2.88 12.84 -4.01
N GLY A 214 3.24 14.13 -3.98
CA GLY A 214 3.27 14.97 -5.17
C GLY A 214 1.89 15.47 -5.62
N GLY A 215 0.87 15.45 -4.76
CA GLY A 215 -0.51 15.86 -5.09
C GLY A 215 -0.63 17.25 -5.74
N LYS A 216 0.20 18.22 -5.32
CA LYS A 216 0.32 19.52 -6.03
C LYS A 216 0.66 19.34 -7.51
N GLN A 217 1.66 18.52 -7.80
CA GLN A 217 2.12 18.26 -9.17
C GLN A 217 1.07 17.52 -9.98
N ALA A 218 0.34 16.58 -9.35
CA ALA A 218 -0.78 15.91 -10.00
C ALA A 218 -1.90 16.90 -10.35
N LEU A 219 -2.32 17.77 -9.42
CA LEU A 219 -3.32 18.82 -9.68
C LEU A 219 -2.89 19.79 -10.79
N GLU A 220 -1.63 20.21 -10.80
CA GLU A 220 -1.07 21.06 -11.86
C GLU A 220 -1.13 20.36 -13.24
N THR A 221 -0.81 19.08 -13.26
CA THR A 221 -0.81 18.27 -14.49
C THR A 221 -2.23 17.99 -14.98
N VAL A 222 -3.20 17.77 -14.07
CA VAL A 222 -4.61 17.63 -14.43
C VAL A 222 -5.13 18.92 -15.07
N GLN A 223 -4.80 20.09 -14.51
CA GLN A 223 -5.18 21.37 -15.12
C GLN A 223 -4.67 21.52 -16.56
N LEU A 224 -3.44 21.06 -16.82
CA LEU A 224 -2.82 21.15 -18.13
C LEU A 224 -3.34 20.09 -19.11
N LEU A 225 -3.45 18.84 -18.66
CA LEU A 225 -3.62 17.68 -19.53
C LEU A 225 -5.05 17.17 -19.60
N LEU A 226 -5.95 17.47 -18.66
CA LEU A 226 -7.33 16.99 -18.73
C LEU A 226 -8.01 17.41 -20.04
N PRO A 227 -8.01 18.71 -20.44
CA PRO A 227 -8.64 19.10 -21.70
C PRO A 227 -7.99 18.42 -22.91
N VAL A 228 -6.65 18.35 -22.92
CA VAL A 228 -5.87 17.75 -24.02
C VAL A 228 -6.18 16.26 -24.17
N LEU A 229 -6.18 15.50 -23.07
CA LEU A 229 -6.45 14.07 -23.08
C LEU A 229 -7.91 13.77 -23.46
N CYS A 230 -8.85 14.61 -23.03
CA CYS A 230 -10.25 14.48 -23.42
C CYS A 230 -10.46 14.77 -24.90
N GLU A 231 -9.94 15.89 -25.41
CA GLU A 231 -10.16 16.33 -26.79
C GLU A 231 -9.39 15.48 -27.81
N GLN A 232 -8.13 15.15 -27.53
CA GLN A 232 -7.25 14.49 -28.50
C GLN A 232 -7.27 12.97 -28.43
N HIS A 233 -7.60 12.41 -27.26
CA HIS A 233 -7.55 10.96 -27.02
C HIS A 233 -8.88 10.36 -26.57
N GLY A 234 -9.93 11.18 -26.46
CA GLY A 234 -11.28 10.72 -26.11
C GLY A 234 -11.38 10.14 -24.70
N LEU A 235 -10.45 10.47 -23.80
CA LEU A 235 -10.54 10.06 -22.41
C LEU A 235 -11.66 10.83 -21.71
N THR A 236 -12.31 10.21 -20.74
CA THR A 236 -13.27 10.92 -19.88
C THR A 236 -12.54 11.66 -18.76
N PRO A 237 -13.11 12.75 -18.21
CA PRO A 237 -12.56 13.40 -17.03
C PRO A 237 -12.33 12.41 -15.87
N ASP A 238 -13.25 11.48 -15.65
CA ASP A 238 -13.11 10.45 -14.62
C ASP A 238 -11.91 9.52 -14.85
N GLN A 239 -11.59 9.16 -16.09
CA GLN A 239 -10.40 8.38 -16.41
C GLN A 239 -9.11 9.17 -16.10
N VAL A 240 -9.07 10.46 -16.44
CA VAL A 240 -7.94 11.34 -16.12
C VAL A 240 -7.77 11.47 -14.61
N VAL A 241 -8.87 11.67 -13.87
CA VAL A 241 -8.86 11.74 -12.41
C VAL A 241 -8.37 10.42 -11.80
N ALA A 242 -8.85 9.28 -12.30
CA ALA A 242 -8.42 7.97 -11.80
C ALA A 242 -6.90 7.80 -11.92
N ILE A 243 -6.33 8.07 -13.10
CA ILE A 243 -4.87 8.03 -13.32
C ILE A 243 -4.13 8.98 -12.38
N ALA A 244 -4.65 10.20 -12.20
CA ALA A 244 -4.04 11.24 -11.37
C ALA A 244 -4.12 10.97 -9.85
N SER A 245 -5.05 10.12 -9.41
CA SER A 245 -5.35 9.85 -8.00
C SER A 245 -4.46 8.77 -7.37
N ASN A 246 -3.34 8.44 -8.02
CA ASN A 246 -2.34 7.48 -7.54
C ASN A 246 -1.00 8.18 -7.21
N GLY A 247 -0.12 7.48 -6.48
CA GLY A 247 1.24 7.93 -6.25
C GLY A 247 1.98 8.18 -7.57
N GLY A 248 2.46 9.40 -7.78
CA GLY A 248 3.11 9.80 -9.03
C GLY A 248 2.15 10.10 -10.19
N GLY A 249 0.88 10.44 -9.92
CA GLY A 249 -0.15 10.73 -10.93
C GLY A 249 0.29 11.68 -12.06
N LYS A 250 1.10 12.72 -11.78
CA LYS A 250 1.71 13.57 -12.82
C LYS A 250 2.45 12.74 -13.89
N GLN A 251 3.33 11.87 -13.43
CA GLN A 251 4.18 11.05 -14.29
C GLN A 251 3.35 10.04 -15.09
N ALA A 252 2.29 9.50 -14.49
CA ALA A 252 1.36 8.62 -15.18
C ALA A 252 0.61 9.36 -16.29
N LEU A 253 0.06 10.54 -16.03
CA LEU A 253 -0.63 11.37 -17.03
C LEU A 253 0.27 11.78 -18.20
N GLU A 254 1.47 12.29 -17.93
CA GLU A 254 2.46 12.64 -18.96
C GLU A 254 2.81 11.41 -19.83
N THR A 255 2.88 10.24 -19.21
CA THR A 255 3.19 8.99 -19.92
C THR A 255 2.00 8.50 -20.74
N VAL A 256 0.76 8.62 -20.25
CA VAL A 256 -0.45 8.34 -21.02
C VAL A 256 -0.51 9.23 -22.25
N GLN A 257 -0.31 10.54 -22.11
CA GLN A 257 -0.30 11.47 -23.24
C GLN A 257 0.75 11.04 -24.30
N ARG A 258 1.94 10.66 -23.86
CA ARG A 258 3.04 10.27 -24.76
C ARG A 258 2.84 8.90 -25.41
N LEU A 259 2.36 7.91 -24.65
CA LEU A 259 2.36 6.50 -25.07
C LEU A 259 1.01 6.01 -25.59
N LEU A 260 -0.11 6.64 -25.24
CA LEU A 260 -1.44 6.22 -25.73
C LEU A 260 -1.48 6.11 -27.26
N PRO A 261 -1.04 7.11 -28.05
CA PRO A 261 -1.06 7.01 -29.51
C PRO A 261 -0.18 5.87 -30.04
N VAL A 262 0.98 5.64 -29.42
CA VAL A 262 1.93 4.60 -29.81
C VAL A 262 1.37 3.21 -29.52
N LEU A 263 0.88 2.98 -28.30
CA LEU A 263 0.30 1.71 -27.88
C LEU A 263 -0.97 1.35 -28.67
N CYS A 264 -1.80 2.35 -28.99
CA CYS A 264 -2.99 2.13 -29.82
C CYS A 264 -2.61 1.78 -31.27
N LYS A 265 -1.68 2.52 -31.87
CA LYS A 265 -1.32 2.34 -33.29
C LYS A 265 -0.48 1.09 -33.53
N ASP A 266 0.53 0.86 -32.70
CA ASP A 266 1.55 -0.16 -32.96
C ASP A 266 1.20 -1.51 -32.34
N HIS A 267 0.33 -1.53 -31.32
CA HIS A 267 -0.03 -2.74 -30.57
C HIS A 267 -1.53 -3.00 -30.51
N GLY A 268 -2.36 -2.15 -31.13
CA GLY A 268 -3.81 -2.33 -31.18
C GLY A 268 -4.51 -2.21 -29.84
N LEU A 269 -3.87 -1.60 -28.83
CA LEU A 269 -4.51 -1.38 -27.54
C LEU A 269 -5.60 -0.33 -27.64
N THR A 270 -6.65 -0.47 -26.85
CA THR A 270 -7.70 0.55 -26.73
C THR A 270 -7.30 1.62 -25.72
N PRO A 271 -7.82 2.86 -25.82
CA PRO A 271 -7.62 3.88 -24.78
C PRO A 271 -8.02 3.39 -23.39
N ALA A 272 -9.11 2.60 -23.28
CA ALA A 272 -9.56 2.02 -22.01
C ALA A 272 -8.52 1.05 -21.40
N GLN A 273 -7.83 0.26 -22.22
CA GLN A 273 -6.75 -0.62 -21.75
C GLN A 273 -5.53 0.18 -21.29
N VAL A 274 -5.17 1.25 -22.00
CA VAL A 274 -4.07 2.16 -21.58
C VAL A 274 -4.41 2.82 -20.25
N VAL A 275 -5.66 3.26 -20.06
CA VAL A 275 -6.14 3.80 -18.79
C VAL A 275 -6.07 2.75 -17.68
N ALA A 276 -6.52 1.51 -17.93
CA ALA A 276 -6.46 0.44 -16.95
C ALA A 276 -5.03 0.18 -16.46
N ILE A 277 -4.04 0.15 -17.36
CA ILE A 277 -2.62 -0.02 -16.99
C ILE A 277 -2.10 1.18 -16.17
N ALA A 278 -2.53 2.40 -16.53
CA ALA A 278 -2.05 3.62 -15.89
C ALA A 278 -2.70 3.91 -14.53
N ASN A 279 -3.88 3.34 -14.26
CA ASN A 279 -4.70 3.61 -13.08
C ASN A 279 -4.27 2.81 -11.84
N HIS A 280 -2.96 2.74 -11.58
CA HIS A 280 -2.40 2.10 -10.40
C HIS A 280 -1.14 2.85 -9.95
N ASP A 281 -0.72 2.61 -8.71
CA ASP A 281 0.60 3.05 -8.25
C ASP A 281 1.70 2.52 -9.18
N GLY A 282 2.53 3.43 -9.68
CA GLY A 282 3.55 3.11 -10.66
C GLY A 282 3.03 2.97 -12.11
N GLY A 283 1.85 3.47 -12.44
CA GLY A 283 1.25 3.39 -13.78
C GLY A 283 2.16 3.84 -14.93
N LYS A 284 3.01 4.87 -14.74
CA LYS A 284 4.06 5.24 -15.71
C LYS A 284 4.96 4.05 -16.04
N GLN A 285 5.47 3.39 -15.00
CA GLN A 285 6.41 2.28 -15.14
C GLN A 285 5.73 1.07 -15.79
N ALA A 286 4.47 0.81 -15.46
CA ALA A 286 3.70 -0.25 -16.11
C ALA A 286 3.53 0.02 -17.61
N LEU A 287 3.16 1.25 -18.00
CA LEU A 287 3.02 1.63 -19.42
C LEU A 287 4.32 1.53 -20.21
N GLU A 288 5.43 2.01 -19.65
CA GLU A 288 6.76 1.92 -20.29
C GLU A 288 7.19 0.45 -20.45
N THR A 289 6.89 -0.40 -19.46
CA THR A 289 7.17 -1.83 -19.55
C THR A 289 6.27 -2.54 -20.55
N VAL A 290 4.98 -2.19 -20.65
CA VAL A 290 4.08 -2.71 -21.70
C VAL A 290 4.63 -2.37 -23.08
N GLN A 291 5.01 -1.11 -23.32
CA GLN A 291 5.60 -0.71 -24.59
C GLN A 291 6.86 -1.54 -24.93
N ARG A 292 7.73 -1.78 -23.94
CA ARG A 292 8.98 -2.52 -24.11
C ARG A 292 8.77 -4.02 -24.32
N LEU A 293 7.92 -4.65 -23.51
CA LEU A 293 7.80 -6.10 -23.41
C LEU A 293 6.67 -6.71 -24.22
N LEU A 294 5.62 -5.96 -24.57
CA LEU A 294 4.50 -6.51 -25.34
C LEU A 294 4.98 -7.20 -26.63
N PRO A 295 5.87 -6.61 -27.46
CA PRO A 295 6.35 -7.29 -28.67
C PRO A 295 7.13 -8.58 -28.38
N VAL A 296 7.92 -8.61 -27.31
CA VAL A 296 8.74 -9.76 -26.91
C VAL A 296 7.83 -10.89 -26.42
N LEU A 297 6.95 -10.58 -25.45
CA LEU A 297 6.01 -11.55 -24.88
C LEU A 297 5.07 -12.15 -25.93
N CYS A 298 4.62 -11.35 -26.90
CA CYS A 298 3.75 -11.85 -27.98
C CYS A 298 4.51 -12.75 -28.96
N LYS A 299 5.73 -12.36 -29.38
CA LYS A 299 6.50 -13.09 -30.40
C LYS A 299 7.15 -14.35 -29.85
N ASP A 300 7.77 -14.25 -28.67
CA ASP A 300 8.64 -15.30 -28.14
C ASP A 300 7.88 -16.27 -27.21
N HIS A 301 6.75 -15.83 -26.65
CA HIS A 301 5.97 -16.63 -25.70
C HIS A 301 4.51 -16.83 -26.12
N GLY A 302 4.11 -16.30 -27.28
CA GLY A 302 2.77 -16.50 -27.84
C GLY A 302 1.65 -15.82 -27.02
N LEU A 303 1.98 -14.89 -26.12
CA LEU A 303 0.97 -14.17 -25.36
C LEU A 303 0.18 -13.22 -26.27
N THR A 304 -1.07 -12.98 -25.92
CA THR A 304 -1.90 -11.98 -26.59
C THR A 304 -1.71 -10.60 -25.97
N PRO A 305 -1.93 -9.50 -26.72
CA PRO A 305 -1.96 -8.15 -26.14
C PRO A 305 -2.93 -8.03 -24.96
N ALA A 306 -4.07 -8.74 -25.01
CA ALA A 306 -5.04 -8.75 -23.93
C ALA A 306 -4.49 -9.38 -22.63
N GLN A 307 -3.70 -10.46 -22.74
CA GLN A 307 -3.04 -11.08 -21.57
C GLN A 307 -1.96 -10.16 -20.98
N VAL A 308 -1.18 -9.48 -21.83
CA VAL A 308 -0.18 -8.50 -21.38
C VAL A 308 -0.85 -7.34 -20.65
N VAL A 309 -1.96 -6.82 -21.18
CA VAL A 309 -2.77 -5.77 -20.52
C VAL A 309 -3.29 -6.24 -19.18
N ALA A 310 -3.84 -7.46 -19.10
CA ALA A 310 -4.37 -8.02 -17.86
C ALA A 310 -3.29 -8.05 -16.76
N ILE A 311 -2.12 -8.63 -17.06
CA ILE A 311 -0.99 -8.67 -16.12
C ILE A 311 -0.56 -7.26 -15.67
N ALA A 312 -0.50 -6.30 -16.60
CA ALA A 312 -0.05 -4.95 -16.33
C ALA A 312 -1.05 -4.06 -15.57
N SER A 313 -2.34 -4.40 -15.61
CA SER A 313 -3.44 -3.62 -15.00
C SER A 313 -3.67 -4.00 -13.53
N ASN A 314 -2.58 -4.14 -12.77
CA ASN A 314 -2.57 -4.45 -11.34
C ASN A 314 -1.48 -3.65 -10.63
N GLY A 315 -1.57 -3.55 -9.31
CA GLY A 315 -0.50 -3.00 -8.47
C GLY A 315 0.81 -3.76 -8.69
N GLY A 316 1.85 -3.06 -9.13
CA GLY A 316 3.14 -3.66 -9.48
C GLY A 316 3.20 -4.33 -10.86
N GLY A 317 2.31 -3.99 -11.80
CA GLY A 317 2.25 -4.57 -13.14
C GLY A 317 3.57 -4.60 -13.92
N LYS A 318 4.45 -3.59 -13.76
CA LYS A 318 5.83 -3.64 -14.31
C LYS A 318 6.58 -4.89 -13.84
N GLN A 319 6.57 -5.12 -12.53
CA GLN A 319 7.30 -6.22 -11.91
C GLN A 319 6.71 -7.57 -12.32
N ALA A 320 5.38 -7.65 -12.42
CA ALA A 320 4.71 -8.86 -12.91
C ALA A 320 5.12 -9.18 -14.35
N LEU A 321 5.10 -8.22 -15.27
CA LEU A 321 5.52 -8.43 -16.66
C LEU A 321 6.99 -8.85 -16.79
N GLU A 322 7.90 -8.19 -16.07
CA GLU A 322 9.33 -8.56 -16.07
C GLU A 322 9.55 -9.98 -15.52
N THR A 323 8.74 -10.38 -14.53
CA THR A 323 8.81 -11.73 -13.97
C THR A 323 8.22 -12.77 -14.91
N VAL A 324 7.16 -12.44 -15.66
CA VAL A 324 6.62 -13.31 -16.71
C VAL A 324 7.65 -13.54 -17.81
N GLU A 325 8.28 -12.48 -18.32
CA GLU A 325 9.37 -12.60 -19.32
C GLU A 325 10.48 -13.54 -18.81
N GLN A 326 10.90 -13.37 -17.55
CA GLN A 326 11.99 -14.14 -16.96
C GLN A 326 11.62 -15.60 -16.67
N LEU A 327 10.43 -15.85 -16.09
CA LEU A 327 10.07 -17.14 -15.51
C LEU A 327 9.19 -18.00 -16.41
N LEU A 328 8.46 -17.44 -17.38
CA LEU A 328 7.61 -18.23 -18.27
C LEU A 328 8.37 -19.38 -18.94
N PRO A 329 9.57 -19.18 -19.54
CA PRO A 329 10.29 -20.28 -20.17
C PRO A 329 10.66 -21.41 -19.20
N VAL A 330 11.06 -21.05 -17.97
CA VAL A 330 11.47 -22.01 -16.92
C VAL A 330 10.26 -22.76 -16.39
N LEU A 331 9.18 -22.06 -16.05
CA LEU A 331 7.94 -22.67 -15.54
C LEU A 331 7.31 -23.61 -16.56
N CYS A 332 7.33 -23.25 -17.85
CA CYS A 332 6.81 -24.12 -18.90
C CYS A 332 7.69 -25.35 -19.13
N LYS A 333 9.02 -25.16 -19.19
CA LYS A 333 9.95 -26.26 -19.52
C LYS A 333 10.13 -27.25 -18.36
N ASP A 334 10.30 -26.74 -17.14
CA ASP A 334 10.72 -27.56 -16.01
C ASP A 334 9.52 -28.06 -15.18
N HIS A 335 8.36 -27.40 -15.28
CA HIS A 335 7.16 -27.75 -14.51
C HIS A 335 5.94 -28.06 -15.39
N GLY A 336 6.07 -27.98 -16.71
CA GLY A 336 5.00 -28.32 -17.65
C GLY A 336 3.82 -27.35 -17.62
N LEU A 337 3.98 -26.16 -17.03
CA LEU A 337 2.92 -25.15 -17.02
C LEU A 337 2.69 -24.60 -18.43
N THR A 338 1.46 -24.19 -18.71
CA THR A 338 1.13 -23.50 -19.96
C THR A 338 1.32 -21.98 -19.82
N PRO A 339 1.54 -21.25 -20.92
CA PRO A 339 1.55 -19.78 -20.88
C PRO A 339 0.29 -19.20 -20.25
N ASP A 340 -0.89 -19.78 -20.50
CA ASP A 340 -2.15 -19.33 -19.92
C ASP A 340 -2.19 -19.50 -18.40
N GLN A 341 -1.62 -20.58 -17.87
CA GLN A 341 -1.48 -20.77 -16.41
C GLN A 341 -0.53 -19.75 -15.79
N VAL A 342 0.59 -19.44 -16.47
CA VAL A 342 1.53 -18.40 -16.02
C VAL A 342 0.85 -17.03 -16.01
N VAL A 343 0.06 -16.72 -17.05
CA VAL A 343 -0.75 -15.49 -17.10
C VAL A 343 -1.76 -15.45 -15.97
N ALA A 344 -2.47 -16.55 -15.69
CA ALA A 344 -3.44 -16.62 -14.59
C ALA A 344 -2.80 -16.32 -13.23
N ILE A 345 -1.62 -16.85 -12.96
CA ILE A 345 -0.87 -16.56 -11.72
C ILE A 345 -0.44 -15.08 -11.66
N ALA A 346 0.00 -14.53 -12.79
CA ALA A 346 0.54 -13.17 -12.86
C ALA A 346 -0.52 -12.06 -12.85
N ASN A 347 -1.76 -12.38 -13.24
CA ASN A 347 -2.86 -11.43 -13.43
C ASN A 347 -3.58 -11.05 -12.12
N HIS A 348 -2.80 -10.73 -11.09
CA HIS A 348 -3.29 -10.29 -9.78
C HIS A 348 -2.30 -9.33 -9.12
N ASP A 349 -2.78 -8.56 -8.15
CA ASP A 349 -1.89 -7.84 -7.23
C ASP A 349 -0.92 -8.82 -6.57
N GLY A 350 0.38 -8.53 -6.71
CA GLY A 350 1.43 -9.45 -6.25
C GLY A 350 1.72 -10.62 -7.22
N GLY A 351 1.43 -10.49 -8.51
CA GLY A 351 1.76 -11.49 -9.52
C GLY A 351 3.24 -11.90 -9.56
N LYS A 352 4.18 -10.96 -9.38
CA LYS A 352 5.61 -11.27 -9.24
C LYS A 352 5.90 -12.23 -8.08
N PRO A 353 5.60 -11.88 -6.82
CA PRO A 353 5.87 -12.80 -5.71
C PRO A 353 5.09 -14.10 -5.82
N ALA A 354 3.92 -14.13 -6.46
CA ALA A 354 3.19 -15.38 -6.74
C ALA A 354 3.98 -16.29 -7.70
N LEU A 355 4.45 -15.79 -8.84
CA LEU A 355 5.26 -16.56 -9.80
C LEU A 355 6.56 -17.08 -9.20
N GLU A 356 7.30 -16.24 -8.47
CA GLU A 356 8.54 -16.65 -7.77
C GLU A 356 8.26 -17.75 -6.74
N THR A 357 7.09 -17.69 -6.09
CA THR A 357 6.69 -18.71 -5.10
C THR A 357 6.26 -19.99 -5.77
N VAL A 358 5.55 -19.94 -6.91
CA VAL A 358 5.24 -21.13 -7.72
C VAL A 358 6.53 -21.81 -8.16
N GLN A 359 7.48 -21.08 -8.72
CA GLN A 359 8.78 -21.64 -9.12
C GLN A 359 9.48 -22.35 -7.96
N ARG A 360 9.47 -21.75 -6.77
CA ARG A 360 10.13 -22.29 -5.58
C ARG A 360 9.40 -23.48 -4.96
N LEU A 361 8.07 -23.41 -4.86
CA LEU A 361 7.27 -24.35 -4.06
C LEU A 361 6.58 -25.44 -4.88
N LEU A 362 6.38 -25.27 -6.20
CA LEU A 362 5.73 -26.30 -7.01
C LEU A 362 6.41 -27.67 -6.87
N PRO A 363 7.75 -27.81 -6.97
CA PRO A 363 8.40 -29.11 -6.80
C PRO A 363 8.14 -29.72 -5.41
N VAL A 364 8.21 -28.90 -4.36
CA VAL A 364 8.03 -29.34 -2.97
C VAL A 364 6.59 -29.78 -2.72
N LEU A 365 5.62 -28.97 -3.14
CA LEU A 365 4.19 -29.28 -2.96
C LEU A 365 3.76 -30.52 -3.75
N CYS A 366 4.33 -30.73 -4.94
CA CYS A 366 4.04 -31.92 -5.73
C CYS A 366 4.71 -33.18 -5.17
N GLN A 367 5.98 -33.10 -4.79
CA GLN A 367 6.75 -34.28 -4.35
C GLN A 367 6.44 -34.69 -2.92
N GLU A 368 6.28 -33.73 -2.00
CA GLU A 368 6.12 -34.03 -0.58
C GLU A 368 4.64 -34.10 -0.18
N LEU A 369 3.78 -33.27 -0.78
CA LEU A 369 2.36 -33.17 -0.40
C LEU A 369 1.41 -33.78 -1.43
N GLY A 370 1.94 -34.35 -2.52
CA GLY A 370 1.17 -35.05 -3.54
C GLY A 370 0.22 -34.17 -4.35
N LEU A 371 0.41 -32.85 -4.34
CA LEU A 371 -0.41 -31.93 -5.14
C LEU A 371 -0.06 -32.02 -6.62
N THR A 372 -1.03 -31.72 -7.48
CA THR A 372 -0.78 -31.59 -8.93
C THR A 372 -0.34 -30.17 -9.29
N PRO A 373 0.39 -29.97 -10.40
CA PRO A 373 0.70 -28.63 -10.91
C PRO A 373 -0.55 -27.76 -11.09
N ASP A 374 -1.65 -28.33 -11.57
CA ASP A 374 -2.92 -27.62 -11.76
C ASP A 374 -3.52 -27.12 -10.44
N GLN A 375 -3.42 -27.90 -9.36
CA GLN A 375 -3.83 -27.47 -8.02
C GLN A 375 -2.94 -26.34 -7.50
N VAL A 376 -1.63 -26.41 -7.73
CA VAL A 376 -0.69 -25.33 -7.36
C VAL A 376 -1.04 -24.04 -8.12
N VAL A 377 -1.34 -24.14 -9.41
CA VAL A 377 -1.80 -23.00 -10.23
C VAL A 377 -3.10 -22.43 -9.69
N ALA A 378 -4.09 -23.26 -9.35
CA ALA A 378 -5.38 -22.80 -8.81
C ALA A 378 -5.21 -22.03 -7.49
N ILE A 379 -4.34 -22.50 -6.60
CA ILE A 379 -4.02 -21.80 -5.34
C ILE A 379 -3.33 -20.45 -5.63
N ALA A 380 -2.41 -20.43 -6.58
CA ALA A 380 -1.59 -19.26 -6.90
C ALA A 380 -2.34 -18.18 -7.71
N SER A 381 -3.37 -18.55 -8.47
CA SER A 381 -4.14 -17.66 -9.36
C SER A 381 -5.22 -16.89 -8.59
N ASN A 382 -4.81 -16.24 -7.50
CA ASN A 382 -5.66 -15.44 -6.63
C ASN A 382 -4.85 -14.29 -6.01
N ILE A 383 -5.53 -13.23 -5.57
CA ILE A 383 -4.89 -12.17 -4.78
C ILE A 383 -4.25 -12.79 -3.53
N GLY A 384 -2.94 -12.56 -3.36
CA GLY A 384 -2.16 -13.16 -2.28
C GLY A 384 -1.75 -14.62 -2.52
N GLY A 385 -1.70 -15.10 -3.77
CA GLY A 385 -1.32 -16.47 -4.13
C GLY A 385 -0.03 -16.97 -3.48
N LYS A 386 1.01 -16.12 -3.37
CA LYS A 386 2.22 -16.42 -2.58
C LYS A 386 1.89 -16.89 -1.16
N GLN A 387 1.07 -16.10 -0.47
CA GLN A 387 0.72 -16.35 0.92
C GLN A 387 -0.14 -17.61 1.05
N ALA A 388 -1.03 -17.86 0.09
CA ALA A 388 -1.82 -19.08 0.05
C ALA A 388 -0.93 -20.33 -0.11
N LEU A 389 0.02 -20.33 -1.05
CA LEU A 389 0.97 -21.43 -1.26
C LEU A 389 1.83 -21.71 -0.02
N GLU A 390 2.40 -20.67 0.59
CA GLU A 390 3.20 -20.81 1.82
C GLU A 390 2.35 -21.36 2.99
N THR A 391 1.06 -21.02 3.02
CA THR A 391 0.14 -21.51 4.04
C THR A 391 -0.27 -22.95 3.77
N VAL A 392 -0.51 -23.34 2.52
CA VAL A 392 -0.77 -24.74 2.14
C VAL A 392 0.43 -25.61 2.51
N GLN A 393 1.65 -25.19 2.17
CA GLN A 393 2.87 -25.91 2.56
C GLN A 393 2.92 -26.16 4.07
N ARG A 394 2.58 -25.16 4.88
CA ARG A 394 2.64 -25.23 6.34
C ARG A 394 1.48 -26.00 6.97
N LEU A 395 0.26 -25.85 6.45
CA LEU A 395 -0.97 -26.30 7.12
C LEU A 395 -1.57 -27.57 6.53
N LEU A 396 -1.25 -27.94 5.29
CA LEU A 396 -1.80 -29.17 4.70
C LEU A 396 -1.50 -30.40 5.57
N PRO A 397 -0.24 -30.66 6.02
CA PRO A 397 0.02 -31.82 6.87
C PRO A 397 -0.77 -31.77 8.19
N VAL A 398 -0.82 -30.59 8.82
CA VAL A 398 -1.51 -30.39 10.10
C VAL A 398 -3.02 -30.64 9.98
N LEU A 399 -3.65 -30.08 8.95
CA LEU A 399 -5.09 -30.23 8.72
C LEU A 399 -5.47 -31.68 8.34
N CYS A 400 -4.62 -32.37 7.61
CA CYS A 400 -4.81 -33.78 7.28
C CYS A 400 -4.66 -34.67 8.52
N GLU A 401 -3.57 -34.52 9.27
CA GLU A 401 -3.26 -35.37 10.42
C GLU A 401 -4.19 -35.14 11.62
N GLN A 402 -4.51 -33.88 11.92
CA GLN A 402 -5.24 -33.52 13.14
C GLN A 402 -6.75 -33.41 12.93
N HIS A 403 -7.20 -33.12 11.71
CA HIS A 403 -8.61 -32.87 11.43
C HIS A 403 -9.20 -33.78 10.35
N GLY A 404 -8.41 -34.71 9.82
CA GLY A 404 -8.86 -35.70 8.84
C GLY A 404 -9.28 -35.09 7.50
N LEU A 405 -8.84 -33.87 7.19
CA LEU A 405 -9.10 -33.25 5.89
C LEU A 405 -8.28 -33.94 4.81
N THR A 406 -8.80 -33.95 3.59
CA THR A 406 -8.08 -34.44 2.41
C THR A 406 -7.27 -33.31 1.77
N PRO A 407 -6.17 -33.61 1.05
CA PRO A 407 -5.44 -32.61 0.27
C PRO A 407 -6.36 -31.81 -0.67
N ASP A 408 -7.32 -32.46 -1.33
CA ASP A 408 -8.27 -31.80 -2.24
C ASP A 408 -9.17 -30.78 -1.51
N GLN A 409 -9.59 -31.08 -0.28
CA GLN A 409 -10.34 -30.12 0.54
C GLN A 409 -9.48 -28.92 0.94
N VAL A 410 -8.22 -29.15 1.29
CA VAL A 410 -7.27 -28.06 1.60
C VAL A 410 -7.04 -27.18 0.37
N VAL A 411 -6.88 -27.78 -0.82
CA VAL A 411 -6.76 -27.06 -2.09
C VAL A 411 -8.02 -26.26 -2.38
N ALA A 412 -9.22 -26.82 -2.20
CA ALA A 412 -10.48 -26.12 -2.43
C ALA A 412 -10.61 -24.87 -1.54
N ILE A 413 -10.23 -24.96 -0.26
CA ILE A 413 -10.21 -23.81 0.65
C ILE A 413 -9.18 -22.76 0.19
N ALA A 414 -8.00 -23.21 -0.23
CA ALA A 414 -6.88 -22.34 -0.59
C ALA A 414 -7.05 -21.65 -1.95
N SER A 415 -7.83 -22.22 -2.87
CA SER A 415 -8.00 -21.75 -4.26
C SER A 415 -9.02 -20.61 -4.39
N ASN A 416 -9.09 -19.74 -3.38
CA ASN A 416 -10.00 -18.61 -3.31
C ASN A 416 -9.24 -17.34 -2.89
N GLY A 417 -9.79 -16.17 -3.23
CA GLY A 417 -9.31 -14.89 -2.71
C GLY A 417 -9.26 -14.90 -1.17
N GLY A 418 -8.06 -14.74 -0.60
CA GLY A 418 -7.84 -14.85 0.85
C GLY A 418 -7.63 -16.28 1.38
N GLY A 419 -7.25 -17.25 0.53
CA GLY A 419 -7.06 -18.66 0.91
C GLY A 419 -6.18 -18.90 2.15
N LYS A 420 -5.11 -18.10 2.37
CA LYS A 420 -4.34 -18.13 3.62
C LYS A 420 -5.23 -17.93 4.85
N GLN A 421 -6.05 -16.90 4.82
CA GLN A 421 -6.92 -16.53 5.93
C GLN A 421 -8.01 -17.59 6.16
N ALA A 422 -8.55 -18.16 5.09
CA ALA A 422 -9.51 -19.25 5.17
C ALA A 422 -8.88 -20.49 5.84
N LEU A 423 -7.69 -20.92 5.41
CA LEU A 423 -6.98 -22.06 6.00
C LEU A 423 -6.64 -21.85 7.48
N GLU A 424 -6.10 -20.68 7.85
CA GLU A 424 -5.80 -20.35 9.25
C GLU A 424 -7.07 -20.33 10.11
N THR A 425 -8.20 -19.90 9.54
CA THR A 425 -9.49 -19.88 10.22
C THR A 425 -10.07 -21.28 10.37
N VAL A 426 -9.97 -22.14 9.34
CA VAL A 426 -10.35 -23.56 9.43
C VAL A 426 -9.55 -24.25 10.51
N GLN A 427 -8.23 -24.10 10.53
CA GLN A 427 -7.38 -24.68 11.59
C GLN A 427 -7.84 -24.26 13.00
N ARG A 428 -8.17 -22.97 13.17
CA ARG A 428 -8.58 -22.41 14.46
C ARG A 428 -9.99 -22.81 14.88
N LEU A 429 -10.94 -22.82 13.95
CA LEU A 429 -12.37 -22.92 14.24
C LEU A 429 -12.96 -24.31 14.02
N LEU A 430 -12.34 -25.17 13.20
CA LEU A 430 -12.86 -26.51 12.95
C LEU A 430 -13.14 -27.29 14.26
N PRO A 431 -12.23 -27.32 15.27
CA PRO A 431 -12.50 -28.01 16.53
C PRO A 431 -13.72 -27.45 17.26
N VAL A 432 -13.82 -26.12 17.33
CA VAL A 432 -14.92 -25.42 18.04
C VAL A 432 -16.25 -25.66 17.34
N LEU A 433 -16.29 -25.50 16.02
CA LEU A 433 -17.51 -25.70 15.21
C LEU A 433 -18.00 -27.15 15.27
N CYS A 434 -17.09 -28.13 15.34
CA CYS A 434 -17.47 -29.54 15.43
C CYS A 434 -17.93 -29.93 16.84
N GLN A 435 -17.21 -29.48 17.88
CA GLN A 435 -17.48 -29.89 19.26
C GLN A 435 -18.66 -29.14 19.89
N GLU A 436 -18.78 -27.84 19.63
CA GLU A 436 -19.78 -26.99 20.28
C GLU A 436 -21.04 -26.83 19.43
N LEU A 437 -20.90 -26.79 18.11
CA LEU A 437 -22.01 -26.50 17.19
C LEU A 437 -22.46 -27.71 16.36
N GLY A 438 -21.85 -28.87 16.58
CA GLY A 438 -22.23 -30.13 15.93
C GLY A 438 -22.03 -30.18 14.42
N LEU A 439 -21.22 -29.26 13.86
CA LEU A 439 -20.90 -29.30 12.43
C LEU A 439 -19.92 -30.44 12.11
N THR A 440 -20.01 -30.94 10.89
CA THR A 440 -19.04 -31.91 10.37
C THR A 440 -17.86 -31.20 9.70
N PRO A 441 -16.66 -31.82 9.64
CA PRO A 441 -15.54 -31.26 8.89
C PRO A 441 -15.88 -30.94 7.44
N ALA A 442 -16.71 -31.77 6.79
CA ALA A 442 -17.16 -31.54 5.41
C ALA A 442 -18.01 -30.27 5.28
N GLN A 443 -18.89 -29.98 6.25
CA GLN A 443 -19.66 -28.73 6.26
C GLN A 443 -18.77 -27.51 6.50
N VAL A 444 -17.77 -27.62 7.39
CA VAL A 444 -16.79 -26.55 7.61
C VAL A 444 -16.00 -26.26 6.32
N VAL A 445 -15.55 -27.31 5.61
CA VAL A 445 -14.88 -27.16 4.31
C VAL A 445 -15.80 -26.50 3.29
N ALA A 446 -17.08 -26.90 3.21
CA ALA A 446 -18.04 -26.34 2.26
C ALA A 446 -18.23 -24.83 2.47
N ILE A 447 -18.31 -24.38 3.73
CA ILE A 447 -18.39 -22.95 4.06
C ILE A 447 -17.09 -22.23 3.67
N ALA A 448 -15.95 -22.83 4.02
CA ALA A 448 -14.63 -22.23 3.85
C ALA A 448 -14.15 -22.14 2.39
N SER A 449 -14.67 -23.00 1.50
CA SER A 449 -14.23 -23.11 0.10
C SER A 449 -14.85 -22.08 -0.84
N ASN A 450 -15.15 -20.89 -0.33
CA ASN A 450 -15.74 -19.78 -1.07
C ASN A 450 -14.95 -18.48 -0.85
N ILE A 451 -15.15 -17.50 -1.74
CA ILE A 451 -14.66 -16.13 -1.52
C ILE A 451 -15.19 -15.62 -0.17
N GLY A 452 -14.28 -15.18 0.70
CA GLY A 452 -14.64 -14.73 2.05
C GLY A 452 -14.90 -15.86 3.05
N GLY A 453 -14.46 -17.09 2.79
CA GLY A 453 -14.67 -18.26 3.66
C GLY A 453 -14.29 -18.04 5.15
N LYS A 454 -13.25 -17.24 5.43
CA LYS A 454 -12.94 -16.80 6.81
C LYS A 454 -14.14 -16.11 7.48
N GLN A 455 -14.71 -15.11 6.81
CA GLN A 455 -15.82 -14.31 7.33
C GLN A 455 -17.08 -15.17 7.50
N ALA A 456 -17.32 -16.07 6.54
CA ALA A 456 -18.43 -17.01 6.63
C ALA A 456 -18.30 -17.92 7.86
N LEU A 457 -17.12 -18.51 8.11
CA LEU A 457 -16.88 -19.34 9.30
C LEU A 457 -17.02 -18.57 10.62
N GLU A 458 -16.42 -17.38 10.71
CA GLU A 458 -16.51 -16.52 11.90
C GLU A 458 -17.96 -16.08 12.17
N THR A 459 -18.73 -15.83 11.11
CA THR A 459 -20.15 -15.48 11.20
C THR A 459 -21.00 -16.67 11.62
N VAL A 460 -20.77 -17.87 11.06
CA VAL A 460 -21.45 -19.10 11.48
C VAL A 460 -21.17 -19.39 12.95
N GLN A 461 -19.91 -19.30 13.39
CA GLN A 461 -19.57 -19.48 14.81
C GLN A 461 -20.37 -18.54 15.71
N ARG A 462 -20.50 -17.27 15.32
CA ARG A 462 -21.17 -16.24 16.10
C ARG A 462 -22.71 -16.35 16.09
N LEU A 463 -23.29 -16.69 14.95
CA LEU A 463 -24.74 -16.56 14.73
C LEU A 463 -25.49 -17.88 14.76
N LEU A 464 -24.85 -19.03 14.55
CA LEU A 464 -25.54 -20.33 14.52
C LEU A 464 -26.34 -20.58 15.81
N PRO A 465 -25.83 -20.34 17.05
CA PRO A 465 -26.63 -20.52 18.25
C PRO A 465 -27.91 -19.67 18.26
N VAL A 466 -27.78 -18.38 17.90
CA VAL A 466 -28.90 -17.43 17.89
C VAL A 466 -29.94 -17.82 16.83
N LEU A 467 -29.49 -18.23 15.64
CA LEU A 467 -30.37 -18.65 14.54
C LEU A 467 -31.14 -19.93 14.88
N CYS A 468 -30.51 -20.88 15.55
CA CYS A 468 -31.18 -22.10 15.99
C CYS A 468 -32.18 -21.82 17.12
N GLU A 469 -31.77 -21.07 18.15
CA GLU A 469 -32.60 -20.82 19.34
C GLU A 469 -33.77 -19.87 19.08
N GLN A 470 -33.55 -18.79 18.34
CA GLN A 470 -34.54 -17.71 18.18
C GLN A 470 -35.36 -17.84 16.90
N HIS A 471 -34.82 -18.48 15.87
CA HIS A 471 -35.45 -18.57 14.56
C HIS A 471 -35.77 -20.01 14.12
N GLY A 472 -35.43 -21.01 14.93
CA GLY A 472 -35.76 -22.42 14.67
C GLY A 472 -35.08 -23.01 13.44
N LEU A 473 -33.99 -22.39 12.96
CA LEU A 473 -33.20 -22.94 11.86
C LEU A 473 -32.42 -24.16 12.33
N THR A 474 -32.20 -25.12 11.42
CA THR A 474 -31.28 -26.24 11.67
C THR A 474 -29.84 -25.86 11.30
N PRO A 475 -28.81 -26.48 11.91
CA PRO A 475 -27.43 -26.29 11.52
C PRO A 475 -27.19 -26.49 10.02
N GLU A 476 -27.85 -27.47 9.40
CA GLU A 476 -27.75 -27.74 7.96
C GLU A 476 -28.30 -26.59 7.12
N GLN A 477 -29.40 -25.96 7.54
CA GLN A 477 -29.95 -24.79 6.86
C GLN A 477 -28.99 -23.60 6.95
N VAL A 478 -28.37 -23.38 8.11
CA VAL A 478 -27.36 -22.33 8.30
C VAL A 478 -26.13 -22.60 7.41
N VAL A 479 -25.65 -23.84 7.35
CA VAL A 479 -24.55 -24.24 6.47
C VAL A 479 -24.90 -24.01 5.00
N ALA A 480 -26.12 -24.35 4.57
CA ALA A 480 -26.57 -24.14 3.20
C ALA A 480 -26.60 -22.65 2.81
N ILE A 481 -26.97 -21.77 3.75
CA ILE A 481 -26.91 -20.32 3.56
C ILE A 481 -25.46 -19.83 3.48
N ALA A 482 -24.59 -20.37 4.33
CA ALA A 482 -23.19 -19.99 4.43
C ALA A 482 -22.27 -20.60 3.35
N SER A 483 -22.79 -21.55 2.55
CA SER A 483 -22.07 -22.23 1.47
C SER A 483 -22.80 -22.04 0.13
N PRO A 484 -22.87 -20.80 -0.39
CA PRO A 484 -23.56 -20.55 -1.66
C PRO A 484 -22.88 -21.33 -2.80
N ARG A 485 -23.69 -21.84 -3.73
CA ARG A 485 -23.22 -22.58 -4.89
C ARG A 485 -22.71 -21.67 -6.01
#